data_AF-A0A191UDW8-F1
#
_entry.id   AF-A0A191UDW8-F1
#
_cell.length_a   1.000
_cell.length_b   1.000
_cell.length_c   1.000
_cell.angle_alpha   90.00
_cell.angle_beta   90.00
_cell.angle_gamma   90.00
#
_symmetry.space_group_name_H-M   'P 1'
#
loop_
_entity.id
_entity.type
_entity.pdbx_description
1 polymer ?
#
loop_
_entity_poly.entity_id
_entity_poly.type
_entity_poly.pdbx_seq_one_letter_code
_entity_poly.pdbx_strand_id
1 'polypeptide(L)'
;MATGTRTRKVMTADDYKAKLEKAKEAYKALEQKAYATELEALIKGQNIVSAINAIKAGTKDISDIAILTAIGKAAGIKNFAITQTEVKKRKPKVK
;
A
#
# COMPACT_ATOMS: atom_id res chain seq x y z
N MET A 1 -11.56 -44.14 19.10
CA MET A 1 -11.45 -42.71 18.70
C MET A 1 -10.19 -42.14 19.32
N ALA A 2 -9.05 -42.21 18.63
CA ALA A 2 -7.78 -41.68 19.17
C ALA A 2 -7.74 -40.15 18.97
N THR A 3 -7.93 -39.40 20.05
CA THR A 3 -7.72 -37.95 20.08
C THR A 3 -6.23 -37.67 20.00
N GLY A 4 -5.72 -37.37 18.81
CA GLY A 4 -4.34 -36.94 18.60
C GLY A 4 -4.07 -35.64 19.35
N THR A 5 -3.31 -35.73 20.44
CA THR A 5 -2.81 -34.60 21.21
C THR A 5 -1.87 -33.79 20.32
N ARG A 6 -2.33 -32.65 19.80
CA ARG A 6 -1.47 -31.69 19.10
C ARG A 6 -0.48 -31.12 20.10
N THR A 7 0.74 -31.67 20.14
CA THR A 7 1.86 -31.07 20.86
C THR A 7 2.15 -29.70 20.24
N ARG A 8 1.96 -28.63 21.02
CA ARG A 8 2.31 -27.27 20.59
C ARG A 8 3.82 -27.22 20.38
N LYS A 9 4.27 -26.90 19.16
CA LYS A 9 5.68 -26.64 18.86
C LYS A 9 6.21 -25.60 19.86
N VAL A 10 7.26 -25.95 20.60
CA VAL A 10 7.99 -24.98 21.42
C VAL A 10 8.62 -23.98 20.45
N MET A 11 8.23 -22.72 20.59
CA MET A 11 8.68 -21.67 19.69
C MET A 11 10.15 -21.36 19.94
N THR A 12 10.95 -21.37 18.89
CA THR A 12 12.35 -20.94 18.93
C THR A 12 12.46 -19.42 18.79
N ALA A 13 13.64 -18.86 19.08
CA ALA A 13 13.91 -17.43 18.88
C ALA A 13 13.63 -16.99 17.42
N ASP A 14 13.91 -17.84 16.44
CA ASP A 14 13.64 -17.55 15.03
C ASP A 14 12.14 -17.57 14.70
N ASP A 15 11.37 -18.46 15.34
CA ASP A 15 9.90 -18.44 15.23
C ASP A 15 9.31 -17.13 15.80
N TYR A 16 9.87 -16.61 16.89
CA TYR A 16 9.46 -15.32 17.45
C TYR A 16 9.87 -14.14 16.55
N LYS A 17 11.08 -14.14 15.98
CA LYS A 17 11.50 -13.12 15.00
C LYS A 17 10.58 -13.11 13.76
N ALA A 18 10.23 -14.28 13.23
CA ALA A 18 9.32 -14.39 12.10
C ALA A 18 7.90 -13.88 12.43
N LYS A 19 7.40 -14.14 13.64
CA LYS A 19 6.12 -13.57 14.09
C LYS A 19 6.18 -12.07 14.29
N LEU A 20 7.30 -11.54 14.78
CA LEU A 20 7.51 -10.10 14.97
C LEU A 20 7.46 -9.37 13.63
N GLU A 21 8.14 -9.87 12.60
CA GLU A 21 8.08 -9.29 11.25
C GLU A 21 6.66 -9.33 10.68
N LYS A 22 5.95 -10.46 10.79
CA LYS A 22 4.53 -10.55 10.39
C LYS A 22 3.63 -9.59 11.16
N ALA A 23 3.89 -9.38 12.45
CA ALA A 23 3.13 -8.45 13.28
C ALA A 23 3.40 -7.00 12.87
N LYS A 24 4.64 -6.63 12.51
CA LYS A 24 4.97 -5.32 11.95
C LYS A 24 4.26 -5.08 10.62
N GLU A 25 4.25 -6.05 9.73
CA GLU A 25 3.52 -5.97 8.46
C GLU A 25 2.01 -5.79 8.69
N ALA A 26 1.44 -6.58 9.59
CA ALA A 26 0.03 -6.47 9.96
C ALA A 26 -0.28 -5.12 10.61
N TYR A 27 0.61 -4.62 11.46
CA TYR A 27 0.48 -3.29 12.08
C TYR A 27 0.48 -2.19 11.03
N LYS A 28 1.43 -2.20 10.08
CA LYS A 28 1.47 -1.22 8.99
C LYS A 28 0.20 -1.25 8.13
N ALA A 29 -0.30 -2.45 7.83
CA ALA A 29 -1.55 -2.60 7.08
C ALA A 29 -2.77 -2.10 7.87
N LEU A 30 -2.78 -2.28 9.20
CA LEU A 30 -3.82 -1.74 10.07
C LEU A 30 -3.74 -0.22 10.18
N GLU A 31 -2.54 0.34 10.32
CA GLU A 31 -2.29 1.78 10.34
C GLU A 31 -2.80 2.43 9.04
N GLN A 32 -2.44 1.87 7.89
CA GLN A 32 -2.96 2.35 6.60
C GLN A 32 -4.48 2.32 6.52
N LYS A 33 -5.13 1.27 7.03
CA LYS A 33 -6.58 1.14 7.01
C LYS A 33 -7.28 2.04 8.02
N ALA A 34 -6.73 2.17 9.22
CA ALA A 34 -7.28 2.98 10.29
C ALA A 34 -7.30 4.46 9.91
N TYR A 35 -6.23 4.94 9.27
CA TYR A 35 -6.11 6.33 8.86
C TYR A 35 -6.53 6.59 7.41
N ALA A 36 -6.96 5.58 6.64
CA ALA A 36 -7.31 5.76 5.23
C ALA A 36 -8.38 6.83 5.02
N THR A 37 -9.46 6.80 5.82
CA THR A 37 -10.58 7.74 5.71
C THR A 37 -10.19 9.15 6.11
N GLU A 38 -9.38 9.29 7.16
CA GLU A 38 -8.87 10.59 7.62
C GLU A 38 -7.87 11.19 6.63
N LEU A 39 -6.96 10.36 6.09
CA LEU A 39 -6.03 10.75 5.05
C LEU A 39 -6.77 11.20 3.78
N GLU A 40 -7.78 10.45 3.34
CA GLU A 40 -8.62 10.86 2.21
C GLU A 40 -9.32 12.19 2.46
N ALA A 41 -9.86 12.39 3.67
CA ALA A 41 -10.53 13.64 4.03
C ALA A 41 -9.55 14.83 4.03
N LEU A 42 -8.35 14.66 4.59
CA LEU A 42 -7.30 15.68 4.59
C LEU A 42 -6.82 16.00 3.17
N ILE A 43 -6.66 14.99 2.31
CA ILE A 43 -6.28 15.18 0.90
C ILE A 43 -7.37 15.93 0.14
N LYS A 44 -8.66 15.58 0.35
CA LYS A 44 -9.80 16.26 -0.28
C LYS A 44 -9.99 17.68 0.23
N GLY A 45 -9.66 17.94 1.50
CA GLY A 45 -9.69 19.28 2.09
C GLY A 45 -8.57 20.20 1.58
N GLN A 46 -7.59 19.66 0.85
CA GLN A 46 -6.50 20.42 0.27
C GLN A 46 -6.59 20.49 -1.27
N ASN A 47 -5.88 21.45 -1.85
CA ASN A 47 -5.79 21.64 -3.30
C ASN A 47 -4.84 20.64 -4.01
N ILE A 48 -4.60 19.47 -3.41
CA ILE A 48 -3.67 18.47 -3.95
C ILE A 48 -4.21 17.88 -5.25
N VAL A 49 -5.51 17.52 -5.29
CA VAL A 49 -6.12 16.89 -6.47
C VAL A 49 -6.13 17.84 -7.67
N SER A 50 -6.46 19.13 -7.44
CA SER A 50 -6.46 20.15 -8.49
C SER A 50 -5.05 20.41 -9.02
N ALA A 51 -4.05 20.48 -8.14
CA ALA A 51 -2.65 20.63 -8.52
C ALA A 51 -2.13 19.45 -9.37
N ILE A 52 -2.44 18.21 -8.98
CA ILE A 52 -2.06 17.01 -9.75
C ILE A 52 -2.71 17.05 -11.15
N ASN A 53 -3.98 17.42 -11.24
CA ASN A 53 -4.67 17.51 -12.52
C ASN A 53 -4.09 18.60 -13.43
N ALA A 54 -3.67 19.74 -12.87
CA ALA A 54 -2.98 20.79 -13.61
C ALA A 54 -1.63 20.31 -14.16
N ILE A 55 -0.85 19.56 -13.36
CA ILE A 55 0.40 18.95 -13.82
C ILE A 55 0.12 17.97 -14.96
N LYS A 56 -0.84 17.05 -14.80
CA LYS A 56 -1.23 16.11 -15.86
C LYS A 56 -1.65 16.81 -17.16
N ALA A 57 -2.35 17.94 -17.07
CA ALA A 57 -2.77 18.71 -18.24
C ALA A 57 -1.60 19.39 -18.94
N GLY A 58 -0.59 19.88 -18.19
CA GLY A 58 0.62 20.50 -18.72
C GLY A 58 1.64 19.50 -19.27
N THR A 59 1.66 18.27 -18.75
CA THR A 59 2.56 17.21 -19.18
C THR A 59 1.80 16.11 -19.92
N LYS A 60 1.36 16.42 -21.14
CA LYS A 60 0.87 15.37 -22.05
C LYS A 60 2.01 14.37 -22.30
N ASP A 61 1.67 13.08 -22.28
CA ASP A 61 2.58 11.94 -22.55
C ASP A 61 3.52 11.48 -21.42
N ILE A 62 3.44 12.08 -20.22
CA ILE A 62 4.16 11.55 -19.04
C ILE A 62 3.30 10.53 -18.29
N SER A 63 3.91 9.43 -17.83
CA SER A 63 3.22 8.43 -17.03
C SER A 63 2.84 8.96 -15.64
N ASP A 64 1.68 8.53 -15.13
CA ASP A 64 1.21 8.89 -13.78
C ASP A 64 2.24 8.55 -12.69
N ILE A 65 2.95 7.43 -12.85
CA ILE A 65 4.02 7.00 -11.95
C ILE A 65 5.14 8.03 -11.91
N ALA A 66 5.57 8.55 -13.07
CA ALA A 66 6.64 9.55 -13.13
C ALA A 66 6.23 10.87 -12.48
N ILE A 67 4.98 11.32 -12.70
CA ILE A 67 4.43 12.52 -12.06
C ILE A 67 4.42 12.36 -10.54
N LEU A 68 3.85 11.28 -10.03
CA LEU A 68 3.75 11.05 -8.59
C LEU A 68 5.13 10.84 -7.95
N THR A 69 6.06 10.18 -8.64
CA THR A 69 7.46 10.04 -8.18
C THR A 69 8.14 11.39 -8.06
N ALA A 70 7.96 12.29 -9.04
CA ALA A 70 8.49 13.64 -9.00
C ALA A 70 7.88 14.47 -7.85
N ILE A 71 6.57 14.34 -7.60
CA ILE A 71 5.90 14.96 -6.46
C ILE A 71 6.49 14.47 -5.13
N GLY A 72 6.68 13.15 -4.96
CA GLY A 72 7.27 12.58 -3.75
C GLY A 72 8.71 13.08 -3.51
N LYS A 73 9.51 13.21 -4.58
CA LYS A 73 10.85 13.83 -4.50
C LYS A 73 10.78 15.31 -4.12
N ALA A 74 9.87 16.07 -4.72
CA ALA A 74 9.68 17.49 -4.41
C ALA A 74 9.20 17.72 -2.97
N ALA A 75 8.41 16.79 -2.42
CA ALA A 75 7.98 16.78 -1.02
C ALA A 75 9.06 16.31 -0.03
N GLY A 76 10.28 15.98 -0.50
CA GLY A 76 11.40 15.57 0.35
C GLY A 76 11.33 14.13 0.86
N ILE A 77 10.46 13.28 0.31
CA ILE A 77 10.31 11.89 0.72
C ILE A 77 11.49 11.07 0.19
N LYS A 78 12.37 10.63 1.09
CA LYS A 78 13.53 9.78 0.75
C LYS A 78 13.09 8.37 0.38
N ASN A 79 13.78 7.76 -0.60
CA ASN A 79 13.53 6.39 -1.07
C ASN A 79 12.08 6.12 -1.50
N PHE A 80 11.43 7.14 -2.06
CA PHE A 80 10.06 7.04 -2.52
C PHE A 80 9.96 6.21 -3.80
N ALA A 81 9.18 5.14 -3.74
CA ALA A 81 8.91 4.26 -4.87
C ALA A 81 7.39 4.01 -4.96
N ILE A 82 6.84 4.16 -6.16
CA ILE A 82 5.43 3.89 -6.44
C ILE A 82 5.36 2.69 -7.38
N THR A 83 4.53 1.71 -6.99
CA THR A 83 4.15 0.60 -7.86
C THR A 83 2.66 0.72 -8.18
N GLN A 84 2.34 0.76 -9.47
CA GLN A 84 0.97 0.68 -9.94
C GLN A 84 0.74 -0.71 -10.50
N THR A 85 -0.11 -1.51 -9.84
CA THR A 85 -0.52 -2.80 -10.38
C THR A 85 -1.43 -2.58 -11.57
N GLU A 86 -1.14 -3.21 -12.70
CA GLU A 86 -2.02 -3.21 -13.86
C GLU A 86 -3.40 -3.74 -13.49
N VAL A 87 -4.46 -3.09 -14.01
CA VAL A 87 -5.83 -3.55 -13.81
C VAL A 87 -5.97 -4.91 -14.48
N LYS A 88 -5.97 -5.97 -13.69
CA LYS A 88 -6.19 -7.34 -14.16
C LYS A 88 -7.62 -7.40 -14.70
N LYS A 89 -7.78 -7.28 -16.03
CA LYS A 89 -9.07 -7.40 -16.71
C LYS A 89 -9.71 -8.72 -16.27
N ARG A 90 -10.89 -8.65 -15.64
CA ARG A 90 -11.66 -9.84 -15.27
C ARG A 90 -11.88 -10.66 -16.55
N LYS A 91 -11.63 -11.98 -16.49
CA LYS A 91 -11.93 -12.87 -17.63
C LYS A 91 -13.41 -12.66 -18.01
N PRO A 92 -13.73 -12.46 -19.29
CA PRO A 92 -15.11 -12.32 -19.72
C PRO A 92 -15.88 -13.56 -19.30
N LYS A 93 -17.11 -13.35 -18.77
CA LYS A 93 -18.02 -14.43 -18.43
C LYS A 93 -18.40 -15.09 -19.76
N VAL A 94 -17.90 -16.30 -20.01
CA VAL A 94 -18.33 -17.13 -21.14
C VAL A 94 -19.83 -17.34 -20.97
N LYS A 95 -20.62 -16.91 -21.96
CA LYS A 95 -22.06 -17.17 -22.01
C LYS A 95 -22.31 -18.61 -22.42
#